data_AF-A0A7V6M5Q1-F1
#
_entry.id   AF-A0A7V6M5Q1-F1
#
_cell.length_a   1.000
_cell.length_b   1.000
_cell.length_c   1.000
_cell.angle_alpha   90.00
_cell.angle_beta   90.00
_cell.angle_gamma   90.00
#
_symmetry.space_group_name_H-M   'P 1'
#
loop_
_entity.id
_entity.type
_entity.pdbx_description
1 polymer ?
#
loop_
_entity_poly.entity_id
_entity_poly.type
_entity_poly.pdbx_seq_one_letter_code
_entity_poly.pdbx_strand_id
1 'polypeptide(L)'
;MENKILAISSYKADLLKALIKTVTKKIAHVIIVGKKNKIIEACFLNNINYHLFEIHDCEYDIDICFKANEIISSENIKIIIYGDFPKDYQSNIVLPEYEINVIDIPKLRHLIFVSTYLKSEYIGYEEKKDAILVAKQFMKSLQIHYCAVGIVCCNPAKTTYIEKNVIKMDPNLNSNIIDIISARDIFSDRYNLLVFNSLDTTKVFIETCTCNDDAKYASIKKASTYYIIDANLLRMRDIFFSIFLLNKLRLDTEAS
;
A
#
# COMPACT_ATOMS: atom_id res chain seq x y z
N MET A 1 -19.49 -0.11 -11.59
CA MET A 1 -19.04 -1.46 -12.07
C MET A 1 -18.66 -2.30 -10.86
N GLU A 2 -18.72 -3.64 -10.89
CA GLU A 2 -18.24 -4.43 -9.73
C GLU A 2 -16.71 -4.26 -9.60
N ASN A 3 -16.24 -3.85 -8.41
CA ASN A 3 -14.82 -3.69 -8.16
C ASN A 3 -14.13 -5.06 -8.19
N LYS A 4 -13.07 -5.21 -9.00
CA LYS A 4 -12.32 -6.47 -9.15
C LYS A 4 -10.91 -6.32 -8.59
N ILE A 5 -10.49 -7.32 -7.80
CA ILE A 5 -9.14 -7.47 -7.26
C ILE A 5 -8.51 -8.71 -7.87
N LEU A 6 -7.27 -8.58 -8.34
CA LEU A 6 -6.45 -9.72 -8.74
C LEU A 6 -5.53 -10.12 -7.60
N ALA A 7 -5.65 -11.35 -7.11
CA ALA A 7 -4.76 -11.93 -6.13
C ALA A 7 -3.91 -13.04 -6.75
N ILE A 8 -2.60 -13.02 -6.52
CA ILE A 8 -1.64 -13.89 -7.17
C ILE A 8 -1.00 -14.81 -6.14
N SER A 9 -0.96 -16.12 -6.40
CA SER A 9 -0.38 -17.15 -5.52
C SER A 9 -0.88 -17.04 -4.07
N SER A 10 -2.21 -16.98 -3.90
CA SER A 10 -2.85 -16.79 -2.59
C SER A 10 -2.93 -18.08 -1.78
N TYR A 11 -1.78 -18.62 -1.35
CA TYR A 11 -1.73 -19.90 -0.62
C TYR A 11 -1.81 -19.77 0.90
N LYS A 12 -1.60 -18.56 1.45
CA LYS A 12 -1.60 -18.31 2.90
C LYS A 12 -3.01 -18.12 3.45
N ALA A 13 -3.26 -18.71 4.62
CA ALA A 13 -4.54 -18.63 5.31
C ALA A 13 -4.99 -17.18 5.57
N ASP A 14 -4.08 -16.32 6.04
CA ASP A 14 -4.40 -14.93 6.34
C ASP A 14 -4.86 -14.13 5.12
N LEU A 15 -4.21 -14.34 3.98
CA LEU A 15 -4.60 -13.73 2.71
C LEU A 15 -5.96 -14.24 2.25
N LEU A 16 -6.17 -15.56 2.21
CA LEU A 16 -7.46 -16.14 1.81
C LEU A 16 -8.60 -15.70 2.73
N LYS A 17 -8.36 -15.60 4.05
CA LYS A 17 -9.33 -15.07 5.03
C LYS A 17 -9.64 -13.59 4.80
N ALA A 18 -8.65 -12.78 4.41
CA ALA A 18 -8.89 -11.38 4.06
C ALA A 18 -9.69 -11.25 2.75
N LEU A 19 -9.37 -12.07 1.74
CA LEU A 19 -10.07 -12.09 0.45
C LEU A 19 -11.53 -12.55 0.59
N ILE A 20 -11.81 -13.63 1.34
CA ILE A 20 -13.19 -14.08 1.54
C ILE A 20 -14.02 -13.05 2.30
N LYS A 21 -13.39 -12.37 3.28
CA LYS A 21 -14.04 -11.27 4.01
C LYS A 21 -14.35 -10.08 3.10
N THR A 22 -13.51 -9.84 2.10
CA THR A 22 -13.71 -8.81 1.08
C THR A 22 -14.92 -9.13 0.21
N VAL A 23 -15.02 -10.37 -0.27
CA VAL A 23 -16.17 -10.83 -1.09
C VAL A 23 -17.46 -10.83 -0.29
N THR A 24 -17.46 -11.42 0.92
CA THR A 24 -18.67 -11.51 1.77
C THR A 24 -19.19 -10.15 2.25
N LYS A 25 -18.31 -9.16 2.41
CA LYS A 25 -18.70 -7.77 2.70
C LYS A 25 -19.04 -6.95 1.46
N LYS A 26 -19.08 -7.56 0.27
CA LYS A 26 -19.38 -6.91 -1.01
C LYS A 26 -18.45 -5.72 -1.31
N ILE A 27 -17.18 -5.83 -0.88
CA ILE A 27 -16.16 -4.80 -1.13
C ILE A 27 -15.64 -4.90 -2.56
N ALA A 28 -15.34 -6.13 -2.99
CA ALA A 28 -14.85 -6.42 -4.33
C ALA A 28 -15.07 -7.90 -4.69
N HIS A 29 -15.20 -8.17 -5.97
CA HIS A 29 -15.01 -9.47 -6.57
C HIS A 29 -13.51 -9.83 -6.59
N VAL A 30 -13.17 -11.08 -6.32
CA VAL A 30 -11.79 -11.54 -6.20
C VAL A 30 -11.50 -12.59 -7.27
N ILE A 31 -10.50 -12.30 -8.10
CA ILE A 31 -9.91 -13.22 -9.06
C ILE A 31 -8.57 -13.69 -8.50
N ILE A 32 -8.35 -15.00 -8.43
CA ILE A 32 -7.12 -15.60 -7.94
C ILE A 32 -6.41 -16.33 -9.10
N VAL A 33 -5.13 -16.03 -9.30
CA VAL A 33 -4.26 -16.76 -10.25
C VAL A 33 -3.20 -17.53 -9.46
N GLY A 34 -3.08 -18.83 -9.73
CA GLY A 34 -2.06 -19.69 -9.11
C GLY A 34 -2.47 -21.16 -9.12
N LYS A 35 -1.76 -21.99 -8.34
CA LYS A 35 -2.03 -23.43 -8.25
C LYS A 35 -3.38 -23.69 -7.59
N LYS A 36 -4.39 -24.05 -8.38
CA LYS A 36 -5.78 -24.22 -7.92
C LYS A 36 -5.88 -25.25 -6.80
N ASN A 37 -5.19 -26.38 -6.93
CA ASN A 37 -5.19 -27.43 -5.90
C ASN A 37 -4.70 -26.90 -4.54
N LYS A 38 -3.61 -26.13 -4.52
CA LYS A 38 -3.08 -25.52 -3.29
C LYS A 38 -4.04 -24.50 -2.68
N ILE A 39 -4.69 -23.69 -3.52
CA ILE A 39 -5.67 -22.69 -3.06
C ILE A 39 -6.88 -23.39 -2.43
N ILE A 40 -7.43 -24.41 -3.09
CA ILE A 40 -8.59 -25.17 -2.59
C ILE A 40 -8.24 -25.89 -1.30
N GLU A 41 -7.09 -26.56 -1.24
CA GLU A 41 -6.60 -27.23 -0.03
C GLU A 41 -6.46 -26.25 1.13
N ALA A 42 -5.79 -25.11 0.91
CA ALA A 42 -5.64 -24.07 1.93
C ALA A 42 -6.99 -23.51 2.39
N CYS A 43 -7.96 -23.35 1.47
CA CYS A 43 -9.32 -22.94 1.80
C CYS A 43 -10.04 -23.98 2.66
N PHE A 44 -9.96 -25.26 2.28
CA PHE A 44 -10.58 -26.37 3.01
C PHE A 44 -10.05 -26.47 4.43
N LEU A 45 -8.72 -26.45 4.61
CA LEU A 45 -8.07 -26.49 5.93
C LEU A 45 -8.46 -25.31 6.84
N ASN A 46 -8.91 -24.20 6.25
CA ASN A 46 -9.26 -22.98 6.98
C ASN A 46 -10.76 -22.66 7.00
N ASN A 47 -11.62 -23.59 6.57
CA ASN A 47 -13.08 -23.41 6.48
C ASN A 47 -13.49 -22.18 5.62
N ILE A 48 -12.81 -21.97 4.50
CA ILE A 48 -13.08 -20.87 3.56
C ILE A 48 -13.86 -21.42 2.36
N ASN A 49 -14.98 -20.79 2.02
CA ASN A 49 -15.74 -21.16 0.84
C ASN A 49 -15.05 -20.64 -0.44
N TYR A 50 -14.22 -21.49 -1.07
CA TYR A 50 -13.47 -21.15 -2.27
C TYR A 50 -14.35 -20.90 -3.51
N HIS A 51 -15.62 -21.34 -3.52
CA HIS A 51 -16.55 -21.08 -4.62
C HIS A 51 -16.92 -19.61 -4.78
N LEU A 52 -16.61 -18.78 -3.77
CA LEU A 52 -16.77 -17.33 -3.84
C LEU A 52 -15.60 -16.63 -4.55
N PHE A 53 -14.59 -17.38 -4.99
CA PHE A 53 -13.47 -16.88 -5.78
C PHE A 53 -13.55 -17.36 -7.22
N GLU A 54 -13.14 -16.51 -8.15
CA GLU A 54 -12.79 -16.93 -9.51
C GLU A 54 -11.32 -17.39 -9.52
N ILE A 55 -11.07 -18.68 -9.70
CA ILE A 55 -9.71 -19.25 -9.62
C ILE A 55 -9.22 -19.70 -11.01
N HIS A 56 -8.14 -19.07 -11.49
CA HIS A 56 -7.42 -19.46 -12.69
C HIS A 56 -6.23 -20.34 -12.31
N ASP A 57 -6.24 -21.58 -12.79
CA ASP A 57 -5.21 -22.57 -12.47
C ASP A 57 -3.96 -22.35 -13.31
N CYS A 58 -2.82 -22.12 -12.65
CA CYS A 58 -1.52 -21.94 -13.27
C CYS A 58 -0.46 -22.62 -12.40
N GLU A 59 0.33 -23.52 -13.01
CA GLU A 59 1.33 -24.31 -12.27
C GLU A 59 2.69 -23.63 -12.15
N TYR A 60 3.12 -22.89 -13.17
CA TYR A 60 4.46 -22.27 -13.19
C TYR A 60 4.37 -20.75 -13.02
N ASP A 61 5.38 -20.16 -12.38
CA ASP A 61 5.40 -18.73 -12.07
C ASP A 61 5.36 -17.85 -13.33
N ILE A 62 5.92 -18.34 -14.45
CA ILE A 62 5.86 -17.63 -15.73
C ILE A 62 4.44 -17.62 -16.32
N ASP A 63 3.70 -18.72 -16.19
CA ASP A 63 2.30 -18.81 -16.65
C ASP A 63 1.41 -17.89 -15.82
N ILE A 64 1.68 -17.81 -14.52
CA ILE A 64 1.04 -16.85 -13.61
C ILE A 64 1.26 -15.41 -14.11
N CYS A 65 2.48 -15.05 -14.55
CA CYS A 65 2.75 -13.72 -15.10
C CYS A 65 1.91 -13.44 -16.35
N PHE A 66 1.89 -14.37 -17.31
CA PHE A 66 1.12 -14.23 -18.54
C PHE A 66 -0.38 -14.09 -18.24
N LYS A 67 -0.92 -14.96 -17.40
CA LYS A 67 -2.35 -14.94 -17.07
C LYS A 67 -2.74 -13.69 -16.28
N ALA A 68 -1.91 -13.24 -15.34
CA ALA A 68 -2.12 -12.00 -14.61
C ALA A 68 -2.19 -10.80 -15.56
N ASN A 69 -1.26 -10.68 -16.51
CA ASN A 69 -1.25 -9.60 -17.48
C ASN A 69 -2.48 -9.63 -18.41
N GLU A 70 -2.92 -10.82 -18.85
CA GLU A 70 -4.15 -10.99 -19.63
C GLU A 70 -5.39 -10.49 -18.86
N ILE A 71 -5.50 -10.85 -17.57
CA ILE A 71 -6.62 -10.44 -16.71
C ILE A 71 -6.57 -8.93 -16.41
N ILE A 72 -5.39 -8.38 -16.10
CA ILE A 72 -5.23 -6.94 -15.85
C ILE A 72 -5.73 -6.13 -17.05
N SER A 73 -5.39 -6.57 -18.26
CA SER A 73 -5.75 -5.91 -19.52
C SER A 73 -7.24 -6.02 -19.83
N SER A 74 -7.84 -7.19 -19.59
CA SER A 74 -9.23 -7.47 -19.97
C SER A 74 -10.27 -7.02 -18.92
N GLU A 75 -9.90 -6.99 -17.64
CA GLU A 75 -10.86 -6.82 -16.53
C GLU A 75 -10.72 -5.48 -15.76
N ASN A 76 -9.93 -4.52 -16.26
CA ASN A 76 -9.72 -3.19 -15.66
C ASN A 76 -9.34 -3.25 -14.16
N ILE A 77 -8.45 -4.19 -13.84
CA ILE A 77 -7.92 -4.38 -12.49
C ILE A 77 -7.02 -3.18 -12.13
N LYS A 78 -7.30 -2.49 -11.02
CA LYS A 78 -6.36 -1.50 -10.43
C LYS A 78 -5.74 -1.96 -9.12
N ILE A 79 -6.21 -3.07 -8.53
CA ILE A 79 -5.69 -3.59 -7.26
C ILE A 79 -5.15 -5.00 -7.50
N ILE A 80 -3.86 -5.16 -7.24
CA ILE A 80 -3.13 -6.42 -7.36
C ILE A 80 -2.61 -6.80 -5.98
N ILE A 81 -2.77 -8.05 -5.59
CA ILE A 81 -2.29 -8.56 -4.30
C ILE A 81 -1.35 -9.73 -4.57
N TYR A 82 -0.09 -9.59 -4.20
CA TYR A 82 0.88 -10.68 -4.26
C TYR A 82 0.84 -11.47 -2.95
N GLY A 83 0.56 -12.77 -3.04
CA GLY A 83 0.73 -13.73 -1.95
C GLY A 83 2.14 -14.30 -1.94
N ASP A 84 2.23 -15.62 -2.01
CA ASP A 84 3.50 -16.35 -2.05
C ASP A 84 4.01 -16.43 -3.50
N PHE A 85 4.41 -15.28 -4.05
CA PHE A 85 4.90 -15.14 -5.42
C PHE A 85 6.31 -14.52 -5.44
N PRO A 86 7.30 -15.11 -6.15
CA PRO A 86 8.67 -14.63 -6.08
C PRO A 86 8.81 -13.20 -6.59
N LYS A 87 9.61 -12.38 -5.89
CA LYS A 87 9.80 -10.96 -6.21
C LYS A 87 10.34 -10.73 -7.63
N ASP A 88 11.21 -11.62 -8.10
CA ASP A 88 11.80 -11.56 -9.44
C ASP A 88 10.76 -11.67 -10.56
N TYR A 89 9.63 -12.32 -10.29
CA TYR A 89 8.51 -12.40 -11.24
C TYR A 89 7.49 -11.27 -11.09
N GLN A 90 7.41 -10.61 -9.92
CA GLN A 90 6.48 -9.49 -9.70
C GLN A 90 6.75 -8.32 -10.66
N SER A 91 8.03 -8.08 -11.00
CA SER A 91 8.44 -7.04 -11.95
C SER A 91 7.94 -7.28 -13.38
N ASN A 92 7.69 -8.54 -13.76
CA ASN A 92 7.11 -8.90 -15.07
C ASN A 92 5.60 -8.62 -15.17
N ILE A 93 4.96 -8.30 -14.04
CA ILE A 93 3.55 -7.95 -13.98
C ILE A 93 3.43 -6.45 -13.80
N VAL A 94 3.90 -5.92 -12.66
CA VAL A 94 3.89 -4.48 -12.38
C VAL A 94 5.05 -4.10 -11.45
N LEU A 95 5.82 -3.08 -11.83
CA LEU A 95 6.91 -2.51 -11.04
C LEU A 95 6.43 -1.27 -10.24
N PRO A 96 6.38 -1.33 -8.90
CA PRO A 96 6.04 -0.17 -8.09
C PRO A 96 7.17 0.86 -8.00
N GLU A 97 6.79 2.13 -7.94
CA GLU A 97 7.72 3.25 -7.83
C GLU A 97 7.70 3.85 -6.42
N TYR A 98 6.54 3.81 -5.77
CA TYR A 98 6.33 4.37 -4.44
C TYR A 98 5.69 3.35 -3.52
N GLU A 99 5.93 3.48 -2.23
CA GLU A 99 5.20 2.80 -1.17
C GLU A 99 4.54 3.85 -0.27
N ILE A 100 3.25 3.68 -0.03
CA ILE A 100 2.45 4.47 0.89
C ILE A 100 2.02 3.53 2.01
N ASN A 101 2.56 3.75 3.19
CA ASN A 101 2.18 3.04 4.39
C ASN A 101 1.17 3.86 5.16
N VAL A 102 0.05 3.25 5.54
CA VAL A 102 -1.01 3.89 6.34
C VAL A 102 -1.12 3.17 7.67
N ILE A 103 -0.99 3.93 8.76
CA ILE A 103 -0.99 3.41 10.11
C ILE A 103 -2.15 4.04 10.88
N ASP A 104 -3.02 3.19 11.39
CA ASP A 104 -4.12 3.55 12.29
C ASP A 104 -3.74 3.11 13.70
N ILE A 105 -3.40 4.08 14.56
CA ILE A 105 -3.06 3.85 15.97
C ILE A 105 -4.25 4.34 16.80
N PRO A 106 -4.94 3.49 17.58
CA PRO A 106 -6.16 3.89 18.31
C PRO A 106 -6.02 5.07 19.27
N LYS A 107 -4.79 5.37 19.74
CA LYS A 107 -4.51 6.50 20.64
C LYS A 107 -4.37 7.84 19.89
N LEU A 108 -4.23 7.82 18.57
CA LEU A 108 -4.14 9.00 17.73
C LEU A 108 -5.49 9.31 17.11
N ARG A 109 -5.74 10.60 16.87
CA ARG A 109 -7.02 11.08 16.27
C ARG A 109 -6.98 11.12 14.75
N HIS A 110 -5.87 10.75 14.14
CA HIS A 110 -5.64 10.77 12.70
C HIS A 110 -4.83 9.56 12.24
N LEU A 111 -4.90 9.29 10.93
CA LEU A 111 -4.05 8.31 10.27
C LEU A 111 -2.66 8.90 10.05
N ILE A 112 -1.62 8.09 10.30
CA ILE A 112 -0.26 8.42 9.91
C ILE A 112 0.01 7.80 8.53
N PHE A 113 0.43 8.63 7.60
CA PHE A 113 0.90 8.23 6.29
C PHE A 113 2.43 8.29 6.28
N VAL A 114 3.07 7.29 5.70
CA VAL A 114 4.51 7.30 5.41
C VAL A 114 4.68 7.02 3.92
N SER A 115 5.38 7.89 3.21
CA SER A 115 5.57 7.76 1.77
C SER A 115 7.04 7.63 1.43
N THR A 116 7.38 6.66 0.60
CA THR A 116 8.75 6.36 0.25
C THR A 116 8.89 6.04 -1.23
N TYR A 117 9.96 6.55 -1.85
CA TYR A 117 10.35 6.18 -3.21
C TYR A 117 11.17 4.89 -3.19
N LEU A 118 10.82 3.92 -4.02
CA LEU A 118 11.37 2.55 -3.97
C LEU A 118 12.57 2.33 -4.90
N LYS A 119 12.75 3.15 -5.95
CA LYS A 119 13.76 2.90 -6.99
C LYS A 119 15.16 3.43 -6.64
N SER A 120 15.28 4.35 -5.68
CA SER A 120 16.58 4.93 -5.30
C SER A 120 17.03 4.45 -3.93
N GLU A 121 18.30 4.06 -3.81
CA GLU A 121 18.93 3.74 -2.52
C GLU A 121 19.07 5.01 -1.65
N TYR A 122 19.24 6.17 -2.27
CA TYR A 122 19.31 7.47 -1.59
C TYR A 122 18.09 8.33 -1.92
N ILE A 123 17.42 8.83 -0.89
CA ILE A 123 16.22 9.66 -1.05
C ILE A 123 16.62 11.14 -0.97
N GLY A 124 16.83 11.74 -2.14
CA GLY A 124 17.10 13.17 -2.28
C GLY A 124 15.82 14.02 -2.19
N TYR A 125 15.95 15.31 -2.48
CA TYR A 125 14.82 16.24 -2.38
C TYR A 125 13.76 16.01 -3.47
N GLU A 126 14.16 15.61 -4.68
CA GLU A 126 13.23 15.28 -5.78
C GLU A 126 12.40 14.05 -5.40
N GLU A 127 13.04 12.98 -4.94
CA GLU A 127 12.34 11.76 -4.52
C GLU A 127 11.40 12.01 -3.34
N LYS A 128 11.80 12.87 -2.38
CA LYS A 128 10.93 13.29 -1.27
C LYS A 128 9.73 14.08 -1.77
N LYS A 129 9.96 15.06 -2.65
CA LYS A 129 8.91 15.90 -3.24
C LYS A 129 7.87 15.03 -3.95
N ASP A 130 8.32 14.09 -4.78
CA ASP A 130 7.43 13.20 -5.54
C ASP A 130 6.68 12.25 -4.61
N ALA A 131 7.35 11.68 -3.60
CA ALA A 131 6.71 10.86 -2.59
C ALA A 131 5.62 11.64 -1.82
N ILE A 132 5.85 12.92 -1.51
CA ILE A 132 4.85 13.80 -0.88
C ILE A 132 3.67 14.02 -1.81
N LEU A 133 3.90 14.32 -3.08
CA LEU A 133 2.85 14.57 -4.06
C LEU A 133 1.96 13.33 -4.25
N VAL A 134 2.58 12.16 -4.40
CA VAL A 134 1.88 10.87 -4.54
C VAL A 134 1.04 10.56 -3.29
N ALA A 135 1.59 10.73 -2.09
CA ALA A 135 0.83 10.51 -0.86
C ALA A 135 -0.28 11.55 -0.67
N LYS A 136 -0.04 12.81 -1.01
CA LYS A 136 -1.07 13.86 -0.97
C LYS A 136 -2.23 13.54 -1.91
N GLN A 137 -1.96 13.05 -3.11
CA GLN A 137 -3.01 12.60 -4.03
C GLN A 137 -3.79 11.42 -3.45
N PHE A 138 -3.09 10.43 -2.90
CA PHE A 138 -3.71 9.29 -2.23
C PHE A 138 -4.60 9.69 -1.06
N MET A 139 -4.12 10.59 -0.19
CA MET A 139 -4.89 11.15 0.93
C MET A 139 -6.13 11.90 0.45
N LYS A 140 -6.01 12.73 -0.60
CA LYS A 140 -7.16 13.42 -1.21
C LYS A 140 -8.21 12.43 -1.73
N SER A 141 -7.79 11.33 -2.35
CA SER A 141 -8.69 10.26 -2.79
C SER A 141 -9.35 9.49 -1.64
N LEU A 142 -8.88 9.63 -0.40
CA LEU A 142 -9.54 9.14 0.81
C LEU A 142 -10.43 10.19 1.49
N GLN A 143 -10.57 11.37 0.87
CA GLN A 143 -11.23 12.58 1.39
C GLN A 143 -10.49 13.21 2.58
N ILE A 144 -9.17 13.05 2.63
CA ILE A 144 -8.30 13.69 3.64
C ILE A 144 -7.62 14.90 2.98
N HIS A 145 -8.18 16.09 3.23
CA HIS A 145 -7.69 17.34 2.63
C HIS A 145 -6.55 17.99 3.42
N TYR A 146 -6.53 17.82 4.74
CA TYR A 146 -5.43 18.30 5.57
C TYR A 146 -4.20 17.44 5.32
N CYS A 147 -3.09 18.08 4.93
CA CYS A 147 -1.81 17.41 4.67
C CYS A 147 -0.70 18.26 5.28
N ALA A 148 -0.17 17.76 6.40
CA ALA A 148 0.94 18.35 7.13
C ALA A 148 2.09 17.33 7.16
N VAL A 149 3.20 17.75 6.54
CA VAL A 149 4.36 16.92 6.27
C VAL A 149 5.42 17.13 7.34
N GLY A 150 5.83 16.04 7.97
CA GLY A 150 7.02 15.96 8.80
C GLY A 150 8.16 15.29 8.04
N ILE A 151 9.20 16.04 7.69
CA ILE A 151 10.47 15.48 7.21
C ILE A 151 11.24 15.01 8.44
N VAL A 152 11.28 13.70 8.67
CA VAL A 152 11.83 13.11 9.90
C VAL A 152 13.35 13.10 9.84
N CYS A 153 13.98 13.85 10.75
CA CYS A 153 15.44 13.93 10.84
C CYS A 153 15.88 14.17 12.30
N CYS A 154 16.77 13.33 12.82
CA CYS A 154 17.28 13.48 14.20
C CYS A 154 18.30 14.62 14.33
N ASN A 155 19.13 14.86 13.31
CA ASN A 155 20.18 15.88 13.30
C ASN A 155 20.13 16.67 11.98
N PRO A 156 19.31 17.72 11.88
CA PRO A 156 19.10 18.44 10.64
C PRO A 156 20.36 19.22 10.24
N ALA A 157 21.00 18.80 9.16
CA ALA A 157 22.10 19.53 8.55
C ALA A 157 21.58 20.71 7.71
N LYS A 158 22.46 21.65 7.34
CA LYS A 158 22.12 22.76 6.42
C LYS A 158 21.47 22.25 5.13
N THR A 159 21.91 21.09 4.63
CA THR A 159 21.34 20.42 3.46
C THR A 159 19.86 20.10 3.66
N THR A 160 19.45 19.53 4.79
CA THR A 160 18.04 19.22 5.08
C THR A 160 17.15 20.46 5.08
N TYR A 161 17.65 21.60 5.58
CA TYR A 161 16.93 22.88 5.49
C TYR A 161 16.77 23.37 4.06
N ILE A 162 17.79 23.21 3.21
CA ILE A 162 17.73 23.53 1.79
C ILE A 162 16.70 22.63 1.11
N GLU A 163 16.74 21.32 1.33
CA GLU A 163 15.78 20.35 0.77
C GLU A 163 14.33 20.75 1.12
N LYS A 164 14.05 21.04 2.40
CA LYS A 164 12.73 21.50 2.85
C LYS A 164 12.26 22.74 2.08
N ASN A 165 13.15 23.72 1.92
CA ASN A 165 12.80 24.98 1.25
C ASN A 165 12.56 24.78 -0.24
N VAL A 166 13.35 23.94 -0.91
CA VAL A 166 13.15 23.59 -2.33
C VAL A 166 11.80 22.88 -2.52
N ILE A 167 11.46 21.91 -1.65
CA ILE A 167 10.16 21.22 -1.69
C ILE A 167 9.00 22.23 -1.53
N LYS A 168 9.14 23.21 -0.63
CA LYS A 168 8.11 24.25 -0.41
C LYS A 168 7.94 25.21 -1.60
N MET A 169 8.93 25.34 -2.47
CA MET A 169 8.82 26.18 -3.66
C MET A 169 7.93 25.56 -4.74
N ASP A 170 7.62 24.26 -4.65
CA ASP A 170 6.69 23.62 -5.58
C ASP A 170 5.28 24.24 -5.46
N PRO A 171 4.67 24.72 -6.56
CA PRO A 171 3.34 25.32 -6.54
C PRO A 171 2.25 24.42 -5.95
N ASN A 172 2.42 23.09 -6.04
CA ASN A 172 1.47 22.13 -5.51
C ASN A 172 1.64 21.87 -4.01
N LEU A 173 2.73 22.34 -3.39
CA LEU A 173 3.07 22.10 -1.98
C LEU A 173 3.26 23.38 -1.16
N ASN A 174 3.32 24.55 -1.80
CA ASN A 174 3.57 25.84 -1.16
C ASN A 174 2.62 26.19 0.01
N SER A 175 1.38 25.70 -0.04
CA SER A 175 0.32 25.93 0.95
C SER A 175 0.32 24.89 2.06
N ASN A 176 1.14 23.84 1.96
CA ASN A 176 1.22 22.78 2.95
C ASN A 176 2.17 23.14 4.09
N ILE A 177 1.82 22.67 5.28
CA ILE A 177 2.74 22.67 6.42
C ILE A 177 3.80 21.61 6.12
N ILE A 178 5.05 22.05 5.97
CA ILE A 178 6.20 21.15 5.76
C ILE A 178 7.29 21.57 6.73
N ASP A 179 7.57 20.74 7.72
CA ASP A 179 8.54 21.00 8.76
C ASP A 179 9.56 19.87 8.85
N ILE A 180 10.75 20.19 9.36
CA ILE A 180 11.71 19.16 9.75
C ILE A 180 11.43 18.83 11.21
N ILE A 181 11.22 17.55 11.50
CA ILE A 181 10.77 17.09 12.81
C ILE A 181 11.67 16.01 13.38
N SER A 182 11.73 15.92 14.70
CA SER A 182 12.45 14.85 15.39
C SER A 182 11.56 13.61 15.54
N ALA A 183 12.14 12.47 15.92
CA ALA A 183 11.38 11.26 16.21
C ALA A 183 10.32 11.44 17.33
N ARG A 184 10.52 12.42 18.23
CA ARG A 184 9.59 12.70 19.34
C ARG A 184 8.30 13.34 18.87
N ASP A 185 8.32 14.00 17.71
CA ASP A 185 7.20 14.77 17.18
C ASP A 185 6.34 13.95 16.19
N ILE A 186 6.79 12.73 15.84
CA ILE A 186 6.11 11.85 14.87
C ILE A 186 4.65 11.57 15.27
N PHE A 187 4.42 11.32 16.56
CA PHE A 187 3.08 11.01 17.08
C PHE A 187 2.30 12.24 17.54
N SER A 188 2.74 13.45 17.18
CA SER A 188 1.95 14.65 17.43
C SER A 188 0.73 14.71 16.50
N ASP A 189 -0.37 15.28 16.98
CA ASP A 189 -1.58 15.51 16.19
C ASP A 189 -1.38 16.50 15.02
N ARG A 190 -0.18 17.09 14.90
CA ARG A 190 0.12 18.11 13.90
C ARG A 190 0.44 17.53 12.53
N TYR A 191 1.16 16.40 12.48
CA TYR A 191 1.69 15.84 11.24
C TYR A 191 0.99 14.52 10.92
N ASN A 192 0.52 14.40 9.67
CA ASN A 192 -0.15 13.20 9.20
C ASN A 192 0.55 12.56 8.01
N LEU A 193 1.52 13.21 7.38
CA LEU A 193 2.40 12.62 6.39
C LEU A 193 3.85 12.70 6.86
N LEU A 194 4.53 11.57 6.93
CA LEU A 194 5.92 11.45 7.33
C LEU A 194 6.77 11.04 6.14
N VAL A 195 7.92 11.70 6.01
CA VAL A 195 8.91 11.38 4.99
C VAL A 195 10.26 11.22 5.68
N PHE A 196 10.83 10.03 5.55
CA PHE A 196 12.11 9.69 6.15
C PHE A 196 13.24 9.92 5.15
N ASN A 197 14.45 10.12 5.68
CA ASN A 197 15.65 10.31 4.85
C ASN A 197 16.20 9.01 4.27
N SER A 198 15.78 7.84 4.77
CA SER A 198 16.23 6.55 4.26
C SER A 198 15.15 5.48 4.33
N LEU A 199 15.28 4.48 3.46
CA LEU A 199 14.45 3.28 3.48
C LEU A 199 14.60 2.51 4.81
N ASP A 200 15.79 2.45 5.37
CA ASP A 200 16.03 1.72 6.62
C ASP A 200 15.35 2.38 7.81
N THR A 201 15.42 3.72 7.92
CA THR A 201 14.70 4.44 8.97
C THR A 201 13.20 4.32 8.82
N THR A 202 12.70 4.30 7.58
CA THR A 202 11.29 3.98 7.28
C THR A 202 10.93 2.59 7.81
N LYS A 203 11.70 1.55 7.45
CA LYS A 203 11.43 0.16 7.86
C LYS A 203 11.42 0.01 9.38
N VAL A 204 12.43 0.54 10.07
CA VAL A 204 12.50 0.49 11.54
C VAL A 204 11.28 1.16 12.18
N PHE A 205 10.85 2.31 11.66
CA PHE A 205 9.64 2.99 12.15
C PHE A 205 8.38 2.14 11.93
N ILE A 206 8.22 1.59 10.73
CA ILE A 206 7.07 0.73 10.40
C ILE A 206 7.05 -0.51 11.29
N GLU A 207 8.18 -1.22 11.43
CA GLU A 207 8.32 -2.41 12.29
C GLU A 207 7.96 -2.09 13.75
N THR A 208 8.42 -0.94 14.24
CA THR A 208 8.07 -0.47 15.59
C THR A 208 6.56 -0.26 15.75
N CYS A 209 5.89 0.28 14.72
CA CYS A 209 4.45 0.47 14.74
C CYS A 209 3.68 -0.85 14.63
N THR A 210 4.16 -1.81 13.84
CA THR A 210 3.49 -3.11 13.65
C THR A 210 3.64 -4.05 14.85
N CYS A 211 4.65 -3.85 15.70
CA CYS A 211 4.75 -4.49 17.02
C CYS A 211 3.60 -4.13 17.96
N ASN A 212 2.89 -3.02 17.73
CA ASN A 212 1.70 -2.70 18.49
C ASN A 212 0.50 -3.47 17.92
N ASP A 213 0.00 -4.44 18.68
CA ASP A 213 -1.12 -5.27 18.24
C ASP A 213 -2.43 -4.50 18.06
N ASP A 214 -2.59 -3.32 18.68
CA ASP A 214 -3.77 -2.49 18.49
C ASP A 214 -3.71 -1.63 17.21
N ALA A 215 -2.52 -1.47 16.62
CA ALA A 215 -2.34 -0.67 15.41
C ALA A 215 -2.72 -1.47 14.16
N LYS A 216 -3.48 -0.86 13.24
CA LYS A 216 -3.70 -1.42 11.90
C LYS A 216 -2.69 -0.83 10.94
N TYR A 217 -2.18 -1.68 10.06
CA TYR A 217 -1.17 -1.31 9.10
C TYR A 217 -1.62 -1.64 7.69
N ALA A 218 -1.39 -0.73 6.75
CA ALA A 218 -1.56 -0.98 5.33
C ALA A 218 -0.28 -0.60 4.58
N SER A 219 0.35 -1.55 3.90
CA SER A 219 1.42 -1.32 2.93
C SER A 219 0.84 -1.34 1.53
N ILE A 220 0.87 -0.18 0.86
CA ILE A 220 0.29 0.01 -0.47
C ILE A 220 1.38 0.53 -1.39
N LYS A 221 1.80 -0.31 -2.33
CA LYS A 221 2.76 0.09 -3.36
C LYS A 221 2.01 0.68 -4.56
N LYS A 222 2.49 1.79 -5.11
CA LYS A 222 1.90 2.49 -6.26
C LYS A 222 2.77 2.28 -7.49
N ALA A 223 2.14 1.88 -8.59
CA ALA A 223 2.76 1.77 -9.91
C ALA A 223 1.84 2.40 -10.95
N SER A 224 2.21 3.54 -11.55
CA SER A 224 1.43 4.23 -12.61
C SER A 224 -0.09 4.31 -12.32
N THR A 225 -0.93 3.38 -12.80
CA THR A 225 -2.38 3.29 -12.57
C THR A 225 -2.82 2.22 -11.56
N TYR A 226 -1.92 1.36 -11.12
CA TYR A 226 -2.17 0.22 -10.22
C TYR A 226 -1.77 0.51 -8.77
N TYR A 227 -2.41 -0.21 -7.87
CA TYR A 227 -2.08 -0.34 -6.45
C TYR A 227 -1.77 -1.80 -6.15
N ILE A 228 -0.69 -2.04 -5.42
CA ILE A 228 -0.16 -3.36 -5.12
C ILE A 228 -0.11 -3.54 -3.61
N ILE A 229 -0.56 -4.69 -3.13
CA ILE A 229 -0.37 -5.15 -1.75
C ILE A 229 0.53 -6.38 -1.79
N ASP A 230 1.67 -6.31 -1.10
CA ASP A 230 2.53 -7.47 -0.87
C ASP A 230 2.10 -8.12 0.45
N ALA A 231 1.24 -9.15 0.33
CA ALA A 231 0.58 -9.78 1.46
C ALA A 231 1.44 -10.86 2.13
N ASN A 232 2.64 -11.16 1.62
CA ASN A 232 3.41 -12.31 2.06
C ASN A 232 3.75 -12.28 3.57
N LEU A 233 3.98 -11.09 4.13
CA LEU A 233 4.32 -10.89 5.55
C LEU A 233 3.23 -10.16 6.34
N LEU A 234 2.06 -9.93 5.75
CA LEU A 234 0.99 -9.18 6.39
C LEU A 234 -0.01 -10.12 7.08
N ARG A 235 -0.52 -9.69 8.24
CA ARG A 235 -1.60 -10.36 8.95
C ARG A 235 -2.93 -10.14 8.21
N MET A 236 -3.89 -11.05 8.40
CA MET A 236 -5.22 -10.95 7.81
C MET A 236 -5.88 -9.57 8.00
N ARG A 237 -5.76 -9.00 9.21
CA ARG A 237 -6.30 -7.68 9.54
C ARG A 237 -5.70 -6.58 8.67
N ASP A 238 -4.38 -6.62 8.50
CA ASP A 238 -3.60 -5.60 7.81
C ASP A 238 -3.87 -5.68 6.29
N ILE A 239 -3.94 -6.91 5.74
CA ILE A 239 -4.36 -7.14 4.34
C ILE A 239 -5.76 -6.59 4.11
N PHE A 240 -6.71 -6.93 4.97
CA PHE A 240 -8.10 -6.47 4.84
C PHE A 240 -8.21 -4.94 4.98
N PHE A 241 -7.42 -4.33 5.87
CA PHE A 241 -7.36 -2.87 6.02
C PHE A 241 -6.81 -2.19 4.76
N SER A 242 -5.74 -2.72 4.15
CA SER A 242 -5.23 -2.24 2.86
C SER A 242 -6.28 -2.30 1.76
N ILE A 243 -6.97 -3.45 1.63
CA ILE A 243 -8.04 -3.62 0.64
C ILE A 243 -9.17 -2.61 0.87
N PHE A 244 -9.58 -2.43 2.13
CA PHE A 244 -10.62 -1.48 2.49
C PHE A 244 -10.26 -0.04 2.10
N LEU A 245 -9.03 0.40 2.40
CA LEU A 245 -8.55 1.73 2.00
C LEU A 245 -8.57 1.90 0.48
N LEU A 246 -8.04 0.91 -0.25
CA LEU A 246 -7.99 0.98 -1.71
C LEU A 246 -9.37 0.97 -2.39
N ASN A 247 -10.34 0.26 -1.81
CA ASN A 247 -11.72 0.29 -2.31
C ASN A 247 -12.36 1.67 -2.12
N LYS A 248 -12.07 2.35 -1.01
CA LYS A 248 -12.61 3.69 -0.73
C LYS A 248 -12.20 4.70 -1.81
N LEU A 249 -10.98 4.59 -2.36
CA LEU A 249 -10.49 5.45 -3.44
C LEU A 249 -11.36 5.41 -4.72
N ARG A 250 -12.01 4.26 -4.99
CA ARG A 250 -12.76 4.05 -6.23
C ARG A 250 -14.21 4.54 -6.15
N LEU A 251 -14.79 4.57 -4.94
CA LEU A 251 -16.15 5.10 -4.73
C LEU A 251 -16.25 6.57 -5.15
N ASP A 252 -15.18 7.35 -4.99
CA ASP A 252 -15.16 8.76 -5.35
C ASP A 252 -14.98 8.98 -6.87
N THR A 253 -14.25 8.11 -7.57
CA THR A 253 -14.11 8.23 -9.04
C THR A 253 -15.38 7.91 -9.83
N GLU A 254 -16.38 7.26 -9.22
CA GLU A 254 -17.69 7.03 -9.84
C GLU A 254 -18.71 8.13 -9.49
N ALA A 255 -18.40 9.04 -8.55
CA ALA A 255 -19.27 10.13 -8.11
C ALA A 255 -18.86 11.52 -8.65
N SER A 256 -17.76 11.60 -9.40
CA SER A 256 -17.19 12.81 -10.00
C SER A 256 -17.36 12.85 -11.51
#